data_AF-A0A7J6KJG8-F1
#
_entry.id   AF-A0A7J6KJG8-F1
#
_cell.length_a   1.000
_cell.length_b   1.000
_cell.length_c   1.000
_cell.angle_alpha   90.00
_cell.angle_beta   90.00
_cell.angle_gamma   90.00
#
_symmetry.space_group_name_H-M   'P 1'
#
loop_
_entity.id
_entity.type
_entity.pdbx_description
1 polymer ?
#
loop_
_entity_poly.entity_id
_entity_poly.type
_entity_poly.pdbx_seq_one_letter_code
_entity_poly.pdbx_strand_id
1 'polypeptide(L)'
;LSADPKAFLVTIDDKDVTLPNGDHFKSGVEVRNHFPEMEYFSADLFIPCGGRPGTINIGNVNKTMFNPETKEIKFKYVVEGANLYFTDDARRYLEDAGVEQFKDASTNKGGVTSSSMEVFAALCMDKDDHDKFLCAPDETSAAPEFYEQYVQEILAAVRHNAKMEFNGIWKTNHEVKYPDGSRFIRKTDATILLSKKINDMQS
;
A
#
# COMPACT_ATOMS: atom_id res chain seq x y z
N LEU A 1 20.25 -12.05 -4.14
CA LEU A 1 19.82 -11.48 -5.43
C LEU A 1 19.72 -12.61 -6.44
N SER A 2 18.81 -12.49 -7.40
CA SER A 2 18.63 -13.46 -8.50
C SER A 2 19.94 -13.74 -9.23
N ALA A 3 20.05 -14.90 -9.90
CA ALA A 3 21.14 -15.18 -10.84
C ALA A 3 21.02 -14.40 -12.16
N ASP A 4 19.94 -13.63 -12.34
CA ASP A 4 19.72 -12.79 -13.52
C ASP A 4 20.72 -11.62 -13.56
N PRO A 5 21.57 -11.51 -14.59
CA PRO A 5 22.52 -10.40 -14.73
C PRO A 5 21.86 -9.01 -14.86
N LYS A 6 20.54 -8.95 -15.11
CA LYS A 6 19.77 -7.70 -15.12
C LYS A 6 19.20 -7.33 -13.76
N ALA A 7 19.26 -8.22 -12.77
CA ALA A 7 18.79 -7.92 -11.42
C ALA A 7 19.80 -7.02 -10.69
N PHE A 8 19.31 -5.97 -10.06
CA PHE A 8 20.13 -5.05 -9.28
C PHE A 8 19.47 -4.71 -7.94
N LEU A 9 20.31 -4.37 -6.95
CA LEU A 9 19.89 -3.80 -5.68
C LEU A 9 20.66 -2.50 -5.49
N VAL A 10 19.94 -1.42 -5.22
CA VAL A 10 20.51 -0.13 -4.85
C VAL A 10 19.93 0.26 -3.51
N THR A 11 20.80 0.53 -2.55
CA THR A 11 20.45 1.06 -1.23
C THR A 11 20.58 2.57 -1.22
N ILE A 12 19.92 3.26 -0.28
CA ILE A 12 20.05 4.72 -0.16
C ILE A 12 21.45 5.18 0.25
N ASP A 13 22.26 4.29 0.82
CA ASP A 13 23.63 4.57 1.27
C ASP A 13 24.65 4.45 0.13
N ASP A 14 24.25 3.91 -1.03
CA ASP A 14 25.11 3.74 -2.19
C ASP A 14 25.49 5.09 -2.81
N LYS A 15 26.72 5.17 -3.34
CA LYS A 15 27.30 6.34 -4.00
C LYS A 15 27.84 5.93 -5.37
N ASP A 16 27.79 6.85 -6.34
CA ASP A 16 28.21 6.61 -7.73
C ASP A 16 27.65 5.28 -8.29
N VAL A 17 26.33 5.23 -8.41
CA VAL A 17 25.59 4.04 -8.83
C VAL A 17 25.48 4.02 -10.35
N THR A 18 25.88 2.92 -10.98
CA THR A 18 25.61 2.63 -12.39
C THR A 18 24.60 1.49 -12.50
N LEU A 19 23.47 1.73 -13.15
CA LEU A 19 22.44 0.73 -13.39
C LEU A 19 22.80 -0.19 -14.57
N PRO A 20 22.15 -1.36 -14.73
CA PRO A 20 22.45 -2.29 -15.83
C PRO A 20 22.25 -1.72 -17.24
N ASN A 21 21.41 -0.70 -17.41
CA ASN A 21 21.21 0.01 -18.68
C ASN A 21 22.30 1.08 -18.95
N GLY A 22 23.24 1.28 -18.03
CA GLY A 22 24.33 2.25 -18.15
C GLY A 22 24.00 3.63 -17.56
N ASP A 23 22.79 3.86 -17.06
CA ASP A 23 22.45 5.12 -16.39
C ASP A 23 23.28 5.30 -15.12
N HIS A 24 23.83 6.49 -14.94
CA HIS A 24 24.70 6.84 -13.81
C HIS A 24 24.04 7.86 -12.89
N PHE A 25 24.06 7.59 -11.58
CA PHE A 25 23.49 8.42 -10.54
C PHE A 25 24.52 8.67 -9.44
N LYS A 26 24.50 9.86 -8.84
CA LYS A 26 25.48 10.24 -7.79
C LYS A 26 25.25 9.49 -6.49
N SER A 27 24.02 9.03 -6.24
CA SER A 27 23.64 8.32 -5.02
C SER A 27 22.43 7.41 -5.23
N GLY A 28 22.27 6.40 -4.37
CA GLY A 28 21.08 5.58 -4.34
C GLY A 28 19.80 6.35 -3.98
N VAL A 29 19.92 7.46 -3.24
CA VAL A 29 18.80 8.41 -3.02
C VAL A 29 18.31 9.00 -4.35
N GLU A 30 19.22 9.32 -5.26
CA GLU A 30 18.90 9.85 -6.58
C GLU A 30 18.22 8.79 -7.45
N VAL A 31 18.72 7.54 -7.42
CA VAL A 31 18.07 6.39 -8.06
C VAL A 31 16.63 6.25 -7.56
N ARG A 32 16.43 6.17 -6.24
CA ARG A 32 15.09 6.08 -5.63
C ARG A 32 14.15 7.20 -6.09
N ASN A 33 14.65 8.43 -6.17
CA ASN A 33 13.83 9.59 -6.53
C ASN A 33 13.41 9.60 -8.01
N HIS A 34 14.27 9.10 -8.90
CA HIS A 34 13.98 9.03 -10.34
C HIS A 34 13.35 7.70 -10.76
N PHE A 35 13.35 6.69 -9.88
CA PHE A 35 12.85 5.34 -10.20
C PHE A 35 11.46 5.34 -10.87
N PRO A 36 10.47 6.13 -10.43
CA PRO A 36 9.15 6.18 -11.09
C PRO A 36 9.17 6.64 -12.56
N GLU A 37 10.25 7.28 -13.00
CA GLU A 37 10.43 7.76 -14.38
C GLU A 37 11.22 6.77 -15.25
N MET A 38 11.84 5.75 -14.63
CA MET A 38 12.69 4.79 -15.33
C MET A 38 11.88 3.73 -16.08
N GLU A 39 12.51 3.07 -17.03
CA GLU A 39 11.92 1.96 -17.81
C GLU A 39 11.52 0.76 -16.95
N TYR A 40 12.21 0.55 -15.82
CA TYR A 40 11.93 -0.52 -14.87
C TYR A 40 10.60 -0.36 -14.13
N PHE A 41 10.00 0.84 -14.16
CA PHE A 41 8.78 1.16 -13.44
C PHE A 41 7.54 0.87 -14.28
N SER A 42 7.27 -0.41 -14.53
CA SER A 42 6.09 -0.88 -15.28
C SER A 42 5.72 -2.31 -14.87
N ALA A 43 4.42 -2.58 -14.63
CA ALA A 43 3.89 -3.89 -14.26
C ALA A 43 2.35 -3.89 -14.32
N ASP A 44 1.68 -5.04 -14.27
CA ASP A 44 0.20 -5.03 -14.17
C ASP A 44 -0.33 -4.46 -12.85
N LEU A 45 0.42 -4.66 -11.75
CA LEU A 45 0.05 -4.28 -10.39
C LEU A 45 1.19 -3.49 -9.73
N PHE A 46 0.85 -2.31 -9.20
CA PHE A 46 1.76 -1.49 -8.40
C PHE A 46 1.29 -1.36 -6.95
N ILE A 47 2.17 -1.71 -6.02
CA ILE A 47 1.93 -1.60 -4.58
C ILE A 47 3.05 -0.74 -3.98
N PRO A 48 2.90 0.59 -3.91
CA PRO A 48 3.88 1.43 -3.22
C PRO A 48 3.81 1.15 -1.72
N CYS A 49 4.87 0.56 -1.15
CA CYS A 49 5.00 0.27 0.29
C CYS A 49 6.01 1.19 1.01
N GLY A 50 6.43 2.25 0.36
CA GLY A 50 7.29 3.30 0.93
C GLY A 50 7.35 4.49 -0.02
N GLY A 51 8.35 5.34 0.14
CA GLY A 51 8.53 6.55 -0.69
C GLY A 51 8.15 7.83 0.05
N ARG A 52 8.20 8.96 -0.66
CA ARG A 52 7.86 10.26 -0.09
C ARG A 52 6.38 10.56 -0.34
N PRO A 53 5.71 11.28 0.57
CA PRO A 53 4.39 11.81 0.27
C PRO A 53 4.40 12.59 -1.04
N GLY A 54 3.44 12.32 -1.93
CA GLY A 54 3.32 12.95 -3.24
C GLY A 54 4.46 12.62 -4.21
N THR A 55 5.14 11.47 -4.05
CA THR A 55 6.09 10.95 -5.06
C THR A 55 5.48 11.00 -6.45
N ILE A 56 4.21 10.59 -6.58
CA ILE A 56 3.44 10.79 -7.80
C ILE A 56 2.37 11.86 -7.54
N ASN A 57 2.42 12.91 -8.35
CA ASN A 57 1.55 14.06 -8.25
C ASN A 57 1.12 14.54 -9.64
N ILE A 58 0.16 15.48 -9.71
CA ILE A 58 -0.39 15.93 -10.99
C ILE A 58 0.68 16.48 -11.96
N GLY A 59 1.77 17.04 -11.43
CA GLY A 59 2.86 17.60 -12.22
C GLY A 59 3.73 16.54 -12.90
N ASN A 60 3.77 15.31 -12.38
CA ASN A 60 4.61 14.23 -12.92
C ASN A 60 3.84 12.97 -13.35
N VAL A 61 2.54 12.85 -13.05
CA VAL A 61 1.75 11.63 -13.29
C VAL A 61 1.83 11.13 -14.72
N ASN A 62 1.83 12.03 -15.71
CA ASN A 62 1.97 11.68 -17.13
C ASN A 62 3.34 11.10 -17.46
N LYS A 63 4.41 11.61 -16.85
CA LYS A 63 5.79 11.15 -17.10
C LYS A 63 6.07 9.82 -16.40
N THR A 64 5.44 9.58 -15.25
CA THR A 64 5.71 8.42 -14.41
C THR A 64 4.80 7.23 -14.73
N MET A 65 3.50 7.47 -14.91
CA MET A 65 2.48 6.41 -14.99
C MET A 65 2.08 6.01 -16.40
N PHE A 66 2.55 6.72 -17.42
CA PHE A 66 2.25 6.43 -18.82
C PHE A 66 3.54 6.14 -19.58
N ASN A 67 3.46 5.20 -20.52
CA ASN A 67 4.55 4.94 -21.43
C ASN A 67 4.80 6.20 -22.30
N PRO A 68 6.05 6.69 -22.38
CA PRO A 68 6.34 7.93 -23.09
C PRO A 68 6.03 7.85 -24.59
N GLU A 69 6.17 6.67 -25.19
CA GLU A 69 5.96 6.40 -26.62
C GLU A 69 4.50 6.04 -26.92
N THR A 70 3.97 5.00 -26.26
CA THR A 70 2.62 4.48 -26.56
C THR A 70 1.50 5.28 -25.93
N LYS A 71 1.81 6.11 -24.91
CA LYS A 71 0.83 6.80 -24.05
C LYS A 71 -0.10 5.86 -23.29
N GLU A 72 0.19 4.57 -23.26
CA GLU A 72 -0.57 3.60 -22.48
C GLU A 72 -0.18 3.69 -21.02
N ILE A 73 -1.13 3.36 -20.14
CA ILE A 73 -0.88 3.29 -18.71
C ILE A 73 0.08 2.13 -18.40
N LYS A 74 1.07 2.39 -17.55
CA LYS A 74 2.05 1.39 -17.10
C LYS A 74 1.51 0.39 -16.09
N PHE A 75 0.42 0.71 -15.36
CA PHE A 75 -0.15 -0.11 -14.29
C PHE A 75 -1.68 -0.14 -14.33
N LYS A 76 -2.27 -1.34 -14.42
CA LYS A 76 -3.74 -1.49 -14.40
C LYS A 76 -4.30 -1.33 -12.99
N TYR A 77 -3.57 -1.81 -11.99
CA TYR A 77 -3.97 -1.79 -10.59
C TYR A 77 -2.96 -1.04 -9.74
N VAL A 78 -3.45 -0.19 -8.84
CA VAL A 78 -2.64 0.50 -7.84
C VAL A 78 -3.26 0.28 -6.46
N VAL A 79 -2.49 -0.31 -5.54
CA VAL A 79 -2.92 -0.58 -4.16
C VAL A 79 -1.95 0.12 -3.21
N GLU A 80 -2.36 1.22 -2.60
CA GLU A 80 -1.43 2.08 -1.86
C GLU A 80 -1.09 1.52 -0.47
N GLY A 81 0.07 0.87 -0.32
CA GLY A 81 0.55 0.42 0.99
C GLY A 81 1.16 1.55 1.84
N ALA A 82 1.72 2.56 1.19
CA ALA A 82 2.35 3.72 1.82
C ALA A 82 1.36 4.87 2.00
N ASN A 83 1.53 5.61 3.10
CA ASN A 83 0.74 6.80 3.36
C ASN A 83 1.08 7.92 2.35
N LEU A 84 0.05 8.45 1.68
CA LEU A 84 0.10 9.62 0.80
C LEU A 84 1.07 9.53 -0.39
N TYR A 85 1.35 8.33 -0.92
CA TYR A 85 2.26 8.18 -2.06
C TYR A 85 1.80 8.98 -3.30
N PHE A 86 0.50 8.96 -3.58
CA PHE A 86 -0.14 9.79 -4.60
C PHE A 86 -0.79 11.05 -3.98
N THR A 87 -0.83 12.16 -4.71
CA THR A 87 -1.71 13.29 -4.40
C THR A 87 -3.15 13.02 -4.88
N ASP A 88 -4.15 13.66 -4.29
CA ASP A 88 -5.57 13.37 -4.59
C ASP A 88 -5.96 13.68 -6.05
N ASP A 89 -5.37 14.71 -6.64
CA ASP A 89 -5.55 15.04 -8.07
C ASP A 89 -4.91 13.99 -9.00
N ALA A 90 -3.72 13.48 -8.67
CA ALA A 90 -3.09 12.40 -9.41
C ALA A 90 -3.91 11.10 -9.34
N ARG A 91 -4.48 10.77 -8.18
CA ARG A 91 -5.39 9.62 -8.03
C ARG A 91 -6.59 9.74 -8.96
N ARG A 92 -7.25 10.90 -8.95
CA ARG A 92 -8.41 11.18 -9.81
C ARG A 92 -8.06 11.10 -11.28
N TYR A 93 -6.91 11.63 -11.66
CA TYR A 93 -6.40 11.56 -13.03
C TYR A 93 -6.17 10.12 -13.50
N LEU A 94 -5.59 9.28 -12.65
CA LEU A 94 -5.33 7.87 -12.96
C LEU A 94 -6.61 7.03 -13.04
N GLU A 95 -7.54 7.22 -12.10
CA GLU A 95 -8.85 6.55 -12.17
C GLU A 95 -9.62 6.97 -13.43
N ASP A 96 -9.56 8.24 -13.83
CA ASP A 96 -10.19 8.72 -15.07
C ASP A 96 -9.56 8.10 -16.32
N ALA A 97 -8.28 7.74 -16.24
CA ALA A 97 -7.57 7.03 -17.29
C ALA A 97 -7.81 5.51 -17.27
N GLY A 98 -8.56 4.99 -16.28
CA GLY A 98 -8.95 3.58 -16.18
C GLY A 98 -8.12 2.74 -15.21
N VAL A 99 -7.30 3.36 -14.37
CA VAL A 99 -6.56 2.66 -13.31
C VAL A 99 -7.50 2.26 -12.17
N GLU A 100 -7.41 1.00 -11.77
CA GLU A 100 -8.10 0.50 -10.59
C GLU A 100 -7.29 0.82 -9.33
N GLN A 101 -7.58 1.97 -8.73
CA GLN A 101 -6.82 2.52 -7.61
C GLN A 101 -7.54 2.39 -6.26
N PHE A 102 -6.83 1.85 -5.26
CA PHE A 102 -7.27 1.74 -3.87
C PHE A 102 -6.39 2.59 -2.95
N LYS A 103 -7.03 3.52 -2.24
CA LYS A 103 -6.39 4.52 -1.40
C LYS A 103 -5.84 3.89 -0.11
N ASP A 104 -4.69 4.42 0.32
CA ASP A 104 -3.96 4.06 1.54
C ASP A 104 -4.82 3.96 2.79
N ALA A 105 -5.75 4.90 2.96
CA ALA A 105 -6.71 4.93 4.07
C ALA A 105 -7.59 3.68 4.20
N SER A 106 -7.61 2.78 3.22
CA SER A 106 -8.20 1.45 3.34
C SER A 106 -7.15 0.34 3.34
N THR A 107 -6.14 0.45 2.49
CA THR A 107 -5.20 -0.64 2.16
C THR A 107 -4.05 -0.82 3.15
N ASN A 108 -3.75 0.16 4.01
CA ASN A 108 -2.62 0.11 4.94
C ASN A 108 -3.00 -0.18 6.42
N LYS A 109 -4.23 -0.61 6.68
CA LYS A 109 -4.79 -0.80 8.05
C LYS A 109 -4.35 -2.05 8.80
N GLY A 110 -3.60 -2.95 8.16
CA GLY A 110 -3.17 -4.20 8.77
C GLY A 110 -2.38 -3.99 10.07
N GLY A 111 -1.43 -3.05 10.06
CA GLY A 111 -0.59 -2.77 11.23
C GLY A 111 -1.34 -2.18 12.42
N VAL A 112 -2.33 -1.31 12.18
CA VAL A 112 -3.19 -0.74 13.24
C VAL A 112 -4.11 -1.82 13.83
N THR A 113 -4.60 -2.73 12.99
CA THR A 113 -5.45 -3.84 13.44
C THR A 113 -4.65 -4.80 14.31
N SER A 114 -3.44 -5.20 13.89
CA SER A 114 -2.61 -6.11 14.68
C SER A 114 -2.12 -5.47 15.99
N SER A 115 -1.69 -4.20 15.96
CA SER A 115 -1.18 -3.54 17.17
C SER A 115 -2.26 -3.28 18.21
N SER A 116 -3.49 -2.97 17.79
CA SER A 116 -4.60 -2.80 18.74
C SER A 116 -4.96 -4.11 19.44
N MET A 117 -4.89 -5.25 18.73
CA MET A 117 -5.06 -6.57 19.33
C MET A 117 -3.90 -6.92 20.27
N GLU A 118 -2.66 -6.61 19.89
CA GLU A 118 -1.48 -6.86 20.73
C GLU A 118 -1.55 -6.09 22.04
N VAL A 119 -1.92 -4.81 22.00
CA VAL A 119 -2.17 -4.01 23.20
C VAL A 119 -3.30 -4.60 24.03
N PHE A 120 -4.39 -5.06 23.40
CA PHE A 120 -5.50 -5.68 24.12
C PHE A 120 -5.06 -6.97 24.84
N ALA A 121 -4.30 -7.84 24.19
CA ALA A 121 -3.76 -9.05 24.80
C ALA A 121 -2.87 -8.73 26.02
N ALA A 122 -1.98 -7.74 25.88
CA ALA A 122 -1.12 -7.28 26.97
C ALA A 122 -1.88 -6.64 28.15
N LEU A 123 -3.08 -6.09 27.92
CA LEU A 123 -3.94 -5.55 28.98
C LEU A 123 -4.76 -6.64 29.69
N CYS A 124 -4.98 -7.78 29.05
CA CYS A 124 -5.78 -8.89 29.56
C CYS A 124 -4.98 -9.95 30.33
N MET A 125 -3.65 -9.93 30.23
CA MET A 125 -2.76 -10.91 30.87
C MET A 125 -1.88 -10.22 31.91
N ASP A 126 -1.52 -10.94 32.97
CA ASP A 126 -0.38 -10.55 33.78
C ASP A 126 0.94 -10.85 33.04
N LYS A 127 2.05 -10.43 33.63
CA LYS A 127 3.36 -10.58 33.00
C LYS A 127 3.73 -12.06 32.78
N ASP A 128 3.46 -12.92 33.75
CA ASP A 128 3.91 -14.31 33.70
C ASP A 128 3.14 -15.08 32.62
N ASP A 129 1.84 -14.83 32.50
CA ASP A 129 1.02 -15.40 31.43
C ASP A 129 1.39 -14.82 30.06
N HIS A 130 1.62 -13.51 29.94
CA HIS A 130 2.07 -12.89 28.70
C HIS A 130 3.38 -13.52 28.20
N ASP A 131 4.40 -13.60 29.06
CA ASP A 131 5.71 -14.16 28.71
C ASP A 131 5.61 -15.65 28.34
N LYS A 132 4.71 -16.40 28.98
CA LYS A 132 4.49 -17.82 28.70
C LYS A 132 3.75 -18.07 27.38
N PHE A 133 2.73 -17.27 27.07
CA PHE A 133 1.80 -17.55 25.97
C PHE A 133 2.08 -16.76 24.70
N LEU A 134 2.74 -15.60 24.78
CA LEU A 134 2.94 -14.69 23.66
C LEU A 134 4.40 -14.44 23.30
N CYS A 135 5.35 -14.77 24.19
CA CYS A 135 6.77 -14.60 23.92
C CYS A 135 7.46 -15.94 23.64
N ALA A 136 8.39 -15.95 22.67
CA ALA A 136 9.34 -17.05 22.58
C ALA A 136 10.31 -16.96 23.79
N PRO A 137 10.64 -18.09 24.44
CA PRO A 137 11.58 -18.10 25.57
C PRO A 137 12.98 -17.57 25.20
N ASP A 138 13.39 -17.78 23.96
CA ASP A 138 14.67 -17.36 23.39
C ASP A 138 14.59 -17.32 21.85
N GLU A 139 15.64 -16.82 21.19
CA GLU A 139 15.71 -16.66 19.73
C GLU A 139 15.70 -17.97 18.93
N THR A 140 15.98 -19.11 19.58
CA THR A 140 16.07 -20.44 18.94
C THR A 140 14.82 -21.29 19.18
N SER A 141 14.01 -20.92 20.18
CA SER A 141 12.77 -21.60 20.52
C SER A 141 11.66 -21.27 19.53
N ALA A 142 10.79 -22.26 19.27
CA ALA A 142 9.56 -22.03 18.52
C ALA A 142 8.62 -21.11 19.30
N ALA A 143 7.76 -20.39 18.59
CA ALA A 143 6.72 -19.59 19.23
C ALA A 143 5.75 -20.49 20.00
N PRO A 144 5.18 -20.03 21.13
CA PRO A 144 4.15 -20.79 21.85
C PRO A 144 2.96 -21.12 20.95
N GLU A 145 2.34 -22.28 21.13
CA GLU A 145 1.14 -22.68 20.37
C GLU A 145 0.01 -21.64 20.47
N PHE A 146 -0.16 -21.04 21.66
CA PHE A 146 -1.13 -19.96 21.86
C PHE A 146 -0.83 -18.75 20.99
N TYR A 147 0.43 -18.32 20.89
CA TYR A 147 0.84 -17.23 20.00
C TYR A 147 0.52 -17.54 18.54
N GLU A 148 0.77 -18.76 18.07
CA GLU A 148 0.45 -19.14 16.70
C GLU A 148 -1.07 -19.06 16.42
N GLN A 149 -1.90 -19.55 17.33
CA GLN A 149 -3.36 -19.43 17.23
C GLN A 149 -3.81 -17.97 17.24
N TYR A 150 -3.26 -17.17 18.15
CA TYR A 150 -3.50 -15.73 18.26
C TYR A 150 -3.15 -14.98 16.96
N VAL A 151 -2.00 -15.29 16.35
CA VAL A 151 -1.62 -14.73 15.04
C VAL A 151 -2.61 -15.12 13.94
N GLN A 152 -3.11 -16.36 13.94
CA GLN A 152 -4.14 -16.76 12.97
C GLN A 152 -5.44 -15.98 13.15
N GLU A 153 -5.85 -15.68 14.39
CA GLU A 153 -7.03 -14.85 14.67
C GLU A 153 -6.84 -13.41 14.19
N ILE A 154 -5.67 -12.79 14.45
CA ILE A 154 -5.34 -11.46 13.91
C ILE A 154 -5.41 -11.48 12.38
N LEU A 155 -4.78 -12.47 11.73
CA LEU A 155 -4.78 -12.59 10.27
C LEU A 155 -6.19 -12.77 9.72
N ALA A 156 -7.05 -13.54 10.41
CA ALA A 156 -8.45 -13.72 10.05
C ALA A 156 -9.21 -12.39 10.13
N ALA A 157 -9.02 -11.61 11.20
CA ALA A 157 -9.64 -10.30 11.36
C ALA A 157 -9.16 -9.30 10.30
N VAL A 158 -7.85 -9.22 10.05
CA VAL A 158 -7.27 -8.35 9.01
C VAL A 158 -7.86 -8.71 7.63
N ARG A 159 -7.89 -10.00 7.27
CA ARG A 159 -8.46 -10.46 5.99
C ARG A 159 -9.96 -10.17 5.89
N HIS A 160 -10.70 -10.38 6.98
CA HIS A 160 -12.13 -10.10 7.04
C HIS A 160 -12.40 -8.61 6.81
N ASN A 161 -11.73 -7.73 7.56
CA ASN A 161 -11.87 -6.29 7.45
C ASN A 161 -11.47 -5.79 6.06
N ALA A 162 -10.33 -6.25 5.52
CA ALA A 162 -9.89 -5.89 4.18
C ALA A 162 -10.92 -6.30 3.10
N LYS A 163 -11.51 -7.50 3.21
CA LYS A 163 -12.57 -7.96 2.30
C LYS A 163 -13.83 -7.11 2.43
N MET A 164 -14.24 -6.75 3.64
CA MET A 164 -15.40 -5.90 3.89
C MET A 164 -15.21 -4.50 3.32
N GLU A 165 -14.06 -3.87 3.55
CA GLU A 165 -13.76 -2.54 3.00
C GLU A 165 -13.66 -2.57 1.48
N PHE A 166 -12.96 -3.56 0.91
CA PHE A 166 -12.90 -3.74 -0.55
C PHE A 166 -14.30 -3.85 -1.14
N ASN A 167 -15.16 -4.73 -0.60
CA ASN A 167 -16.52 -4.91 -1.09
C ASN A 167 -17.34 -3.63 -0.94
N GLY A 168 -17.18 -2.90 0.17
CA GLY A 168 -17.86 -1.62 0.40
C GLY A 168 -17.46 -0.57 -0.63
N ILE A 169 -16.16 -0.39 -0.88
CA ILE A 169 -15.62 0.53 -1.88
C ILE A 169 -16.08 0.12 -3.28
N TRP A 170 -15.91 -1.16 -3.62
CA TRP A 170 -16.24 -1.71 -4.92
C TRP A 170 -17.72 -1.51 -5.25
N LYS A 171 -18.61 -1.92 -4.35
CA LYS A 171 -20.05 -1.75 -4.49
C LYS A 171 -20.43 -0.28 -4.64
N THR A 172 -19.90 0.58 -3.78
CA THR A 172 -20.22 2.02 -3.81
C THR A 172 -19.80 2.65 -5.15
N ASN A 173 -18.62 2.30 -5.68
CA ASN A 173 -18.14 2.75 -6.99
C ASN A 173 -18.98 2.21 -8.17
N HIS A 174 -19.80 1.18 -8.01
CA HIS A 174 -20.67 0.65 -9.07
C HIS A 174 -22.15 1.05 -8.93
N GLU A 175 -22.56 1.54 -7.76
CA GLU A 175 -23.97 1.82 -7.47
C GLU A 175 -24.25 3.30 -7.19
N VAL A 176 -23.26 4.07 -6.74
CA VAL A 176 -23.44 5.48 -6.35
C VAL A 176 -22.88 6.40 -7.44
N LYS A 177 -23.71 7.30 -7.94
CA LYS A 177 -23.29 8.37 -8.87
C LYS A 177 -22.98 9.66 -8.13
N TYR A 178 -22.17 10.53 -8.74
CA TYR A 178 -22.05 11.91 -8.28
C TYR A 178 -23.42 12.62 -8.34
N PRO A 179 -23.63 13.70 -7.56
CA PRO A 179 -24.92 14.41 -7.51
C PRO A 179 -25.41 14.94 -8.86
N ASP A 180 -24.51 15.24 -9.78
CA ASP A 180 -24.81 15.69 -11.14
C ASP A 180 -25.24 14.54 -12.08
N GLY A 181 -25.21 13.28 -11.61
CA GLY A 181 -25.55 12.10 -12.37
C GLY A 181 -24.55 11.72 -13.47
N SER A 182 -23.43 12.43 -13.59
CA SER A 182 -22.48 12.33 -14.72
C SER A 182 -21.86 10.95 -14.84
N ARG A 183 -21.47 10.34 -13.71
CA ARG A 183 -20.83 9.03 -13.62
C ARG A 183 -20.91 8.46 -12.21
N PHE A 184 -20.52 7.20 -12.07
CA PHE A 184 -20.29 6.61 -10.76
C PHE A 184 -19.11 7.28 -10.04
N ILE A 185 -19.20 7.36 -8.70
CA ILE A 185 -18.13 7.95 -7.90
C ILE A 185 -16.86 7.13 -8.01
N ARG A 186 -15.71 7.77 -7.96
CA ARG A 186 -14.40 7.11 -7.95
C ARG A 186 -14.20 6.22 -6.72
N LYS A 187 -13.33 5.22 -6.82
CA LYS A 187 -12.97 4.33 -5.69
C LYS A 187 -12.29 5.08 -4.56
N THR A 188 -11.46 6.07 -4.90
CA THR A 188 -10.81 6.94 -3.92
C THR A 188 -11.81 7.82 -3.16
N ASP A 189 -12.81 8.37 -3.85
CA ASP A 189 -13.91 9.11 -3.19
C ASP A 189 -14.84 8.16 -2.41
N ALA A 190 -15.10 6.94 -2.92
CA ALA A 190 -15.85 5.91 -2.21
C ALA A 190 -15.17 5.49 -0.90
N THR A 191 -13.83 5.44 -0.88
CA THR A 191 -13.06 5.20 0.34
C THR A 191 -13.33 6.27 1.40
N ILE A 192 -13.33 7.54 1.00
CA ILE A 192 -13.62 8.66 1.92
C ILE A 192 -15.05 8.57 2.44
N LEU A 193 -16.02 8.26 1.57
CA LEU A 193 -17.41 8.09 1.95
C LEU A 193 -17.59 6.94 2.95
N LEU A 194 -16.93 5.81 2.72
CA LEU A 194 -16.96 4.67 3.62
C LEU A 194 -16.39 5.03 5.00
N SER A 195 -15.21 5.66 5.04
CA SER A 195 -14.59 6.11 6.29
C SER A 195 -15.49 7.06 7.07
N LYS A 196 -16.16 8.00 6.38
CA LYS A 196 -17.12 8.91 7.02
C LYS A 196 -18.29 8.15 7.64
N LYS A 197 -18.91 7.23 6.90
CA LYS A 197 -20.03 6.42 7.40
C LYS A 197 -19.64 5.56 8.61
N ILE A 198 -18.43 5.02 8.63
CA ILE A 198 -17.94 4.24 9.78
C ILE A 198 -17.87 5.14 11.02
N ASN A 199 -17.30 6.34 10.88
CA ASN A 199 -17.19 7.28 12.00
C ASN A 199 -18.56 7.74 12.51
N ASP A 200 -19.50 8.02 11.60
CA ASP A 200 -20.87 8.44 11.96
C ASP A 200 -21.67 7.34 12.70
N MET A 201 -21.30 6.06 12.54
CA MET A 201 -21.93 4.95 13.30
C MET A 201 -21.34 4.75 14.70
N GLN A 202 -20.17 5.33 14.98
CA GLN A 202 -19.49 5.22 16.27
C GLN A 202 -19.84 6.37 17.22
N SER A 203 -20.50 7.43 16.72
CA SER A 203 -21.03 8.57 17.49
C SER A 203 -22.47 8.36 17.92
#